data_AF-A0A5S5DVS2-F1
#
_entry.id   AF-A0A5S5DVS2-F1
#
_cell.length_a   1.000
_cell.length_b   1.000
_cell.length_c   1.000
_cell.angle_alpha   90.00
_cell.angle_beta   90.00
_cell.angle_gamma   90.00
#
_symmetry.space_group_name_H-M   'P 1'
#
loop_
_entity.id
_entity.type
_entity.pdbx_description
1 polymer ?
#
loop_
_entity_poly.entity_id
_entity_poly.type
_entity_poly.pdbx_seq_one_letter_code
_entity_poly.pdbx_strand_id
1 'polypeptide(L)'
;MSIKAKAYHLERRISLSVFRNNFSSYKLVKREHSYLLYKIDVNSYLYLKDYGSLVFINCEQDFINTVLGNLINEKKIIKNLPSEEYEIVFDDKIEVDFERIQITELNDNVAHIIMLNLSQSVALMNYVNKTSDLHDKTLVYSKQLERTGSFKLSKVQMRKFIGKTMNLKNNIAENLFVFDSPDLAWNNKDLSTLDYKLKDELDVVKRHQGIENSLNVIKENLDLFNDILQHRYSSMLEWIIIILILFEIVQVIIEKI
;
A
#
# COMPACT_ATOMS: atom_id res chain seq x y z
N MET A 1 28.70 -14.20 12.91
CA MET A 1 28.61 -14.05 11.44
C MET A 1 27.38 -13.22 11.15
N SER A 2 27.40 -12.31 10.17
CA SER A 2 26.20 -11.55 9.78
C SER A 2 25.95 -11.62 8.28
N ILE A 3 24.67 -11.53 7.91
CA ILE A 3 24.17 -11.50 6.53
C ILE A 3 23.14 -10.38 6.40
N LYS A 4 22.73 -10.04 5.18
CA LYS A 4 21.82 -8.91 4.93
C LYS A 4 20.49 -9.38 4.36
N ALA A 5 19.40 -8.76 4.80
CA ALA A 5 18.09 -8.86 4.20
C ALA A 5 17.73 -7.53 3.53
N LYS A 6 17.28 -7.56 2.28
CA LYS A 6 16.82 -6.38 1.53
C LYS A 6 15.41 -6.61 1.03
N ALA A 7 14.49 -5.72 1.38
CA ALA A 7 13.11 -5.74 0.93
C ALA A 7 12.84 -4.61 -0.06
N TYR A 8 12.02 -4.87 -1.07
CA TYR A 8 11.59 -3.91 -2.09
C TYR A 8 10.10 -4.08 -2.34
N HIS A 9 9.41 -2.97 -2.63
CA HIS A 9 8.02 -3.00 -3.07
C HIS A 9 7.87 -2.38 -4.46
N LEU A 10 7.30 -3.14 -5.42
CA LEU A 10 7.16 -2.72 -6.81
C LEU A 10 5.98 -1.78 -7.09
N GLU A 11 5.17 -1.50 -6.06
CA GLU A 11 3.92 -0.73 -6.15
C GLU A 11 2.85 -1.29 -7.09
N ARG A 12 3.04 -2.52 -7.55
CA ARG A 12 2.12 -3.25 -8.41
C ARG A 12 2.18 -4.74 -8.11
N ARG A 13 1.10 -5.44 -8.43
CA ARG A 13 1.03 -6.89 -8.29
C ARG A 13 2.03 -7.61 -9.18
N ILE A 14 2.52 -8.74 -8.68
CA ILE A 14 3.40 -9.67 -9.40
C ILE A 14 2.57 -10.90 -9.77
N SER A 15 2.58 -11.26 -11.05
CA SER A 15 2.06 -12.55 -11.47
C SER A 15 3.05 -13.65 -11.09
N LEU A 16 2.80 -14.32 -9.96
CA LEU A 16 3.68 -15.38 -9.44
C LEU A 16 3.83 -16.54 -10.42
N SER A 17 2.79 -16.88 -11.18
CA SER A 17 2.84 -17.93 -12.21
C SER A 17 3.78 -17.57 -13.36
N VAL A 18 3.73 -16.32 -13.83
CA VAL A 18 4.61 -15.83 -14.91
C VAL A 18 6.05 -15.78 -14.42
N PHE A 19 6.27 -15.23 -13.22
CA PHE A 19 7.61 -15.16 -12.63
C PHE A 19 8.23 -16.55 -12.51
N ARG A 20 7.50 -17.52 -11.97
CA ARG A 20 7.98 -18.89 -11.80
C ARG A 20 8.37 -19.54 -13.13
N ASN A 21 7.57 -19.35 -14.19
CA ASN A 21 7.88 -19.94 -15.49
C ASN A 21 9.18 -19.38 -16.09
N ASN A 22 9.51 -18.12 -15.79
CA ASN A 22 10.75 -17.47 -16.22
C ASN A 22 11.92 -17.68 -15.24
N PHE A 23 11.67 -18.28 -14.07
CA PHE A 23 12.60 -18.40 -12.95
C PHE A 23 12.64 -19.83 -12.41
N SER A 24 12.97 -20.79 -13.30
CA SER A 24 12.98 -22.23 -13.00
C SER A 24 14.34 -22.78 -12.54
N SER A 25 15.41 -22.00 -12.66
CA SER A 25 16.79 -22.45 -12.40
C SER A 25 17.13 -22.61 -10.92
N TYR A 26 16.28 -22.11 -10.01
CA TYR A 26 16.52 -22.12 -8.56
C TYR A 26 15.53 -23.01 -7.82
N LYS A 27 15.95 -23.55 -6.66
CA LYS A 27 15.13 -24.45 -5.85
C LYS A 27 13.95 -23.70 -5.24
N LEU A 28 12.74 -24.05 -5.66
CA LEU A 28 11.50 -23.58 -5.02
C LEU A 28 11.27 -24.35 -3.72
N VAL A 29 11.32 -23.64 -2.60
CA VAL A 29 11.20 -24.20 -1.24
C VAL A 29 9.75 -24.28 -0.80
N LYS A 30 9.00 -23.18 -0.97
CA LYS A 30 7.57 -23.11 -0.65
C LYS A 30 6.83 -22.38 -1.76
N ARG A 31 5.60 -22.83 -2.00
CA ARG A 31 4.70 -22.28 -3.01
C ARG A 31 3.31 -22.19 -2.42
N GLU A 32 2.80 -20.97 -2.38
CA GLU A 32 1.40 -20.70 -2.07
C GLU A 32 0.78 -19.85 -3.19
N HIS A 33 -0.53 -19.66 -3.13
CA HIS A 33 -1.21 -18.77 -4.07
C HIS A 33 -0.69 -17.33 -3.96
N SER A 34 -0.37 -16.89 -2.74
CA SER A 34 0.04 -15.50 -2.47
C SER A 34 1.54 -15.29 -2.41
N TYR A 35 2.38 -16.34 -2.36
CA TYR A 35 3.83 -16.16 -2.30
C TYR A 35 4.63 -17.31 -2.93
N LEU A 36 5.88 -17.00 -3.27
CA LEU A 36 6.92 -17.97 -3.64
C LEU A 36 8.16 -17.75 -2.77
N LEU A 37 8.75 -18.84 -2.28
CA LEU A 37 10.03 -18.82 -1.57
C LEU A 37 11.03 -19.71 -2.31
N TYR A 38 12.13 -19.11 -2.75
CA TYR A 38 13.24 -19.77 -3.43
C TYR A 38 14.49 -19.78 -2.54
N LYS A 39 15.26 -20.86 -2.66
CA LYS A 39 16.61 -20.96 -2.12
C LYS A 39 17.59 -20.77 -3.27
N ILE A 40 18.40 -19.74 -3.16
CA ILE A 40 19.36 -19.33 -4.19
C ILE A 40 20.69 -20.04 -3.96
N ASP A 41 21.16 -20.06 -2.71
CA ASP A 41 22.40 -20.73 -2.27
C ASP A 41 22.34 -21.01 -0.75
N VAL A 42 23.45 -21.43 -0.13
CA VAL A 42 23.62 -21.57 1.32
C VAL A 42 23.30 -20.24 1.99
N ASN A 43 22.32 -20.25 2.89
CA ASN A 43 21.81 -19.07 3.59
C ASN A 43 21.31 -17.94 2.69
N SER A 44 21.02 -18.20 1.41
CA SER A 44 20.55 -17.19 0.45
C SER A 44 19.15 -17.53 -0.06
N TYR A 45 18.23 -16.57 0.05
CA TYR A 45 16.81 -16.77 -0.25
C TYR A 45 16.21 -15.60 -1.03
N LEU A 46 15.24 -15.91 -1.88
CA LEU A 46 14.38 -14.96 -2.58
C LEU A 46 12.92 -15.24 -2.24
N TYR A 47 12.20 -14.22 -1.80
CA TYR A 47 10.79 -14.28 -1.50
C TYR A 47 10.03 -13.29 -2.38
N LEU A 48 8.93 -13.77 -2.98
CA LEU A 48 8.03 -12.94 -3.77
C LEU A 48 6.63 -13.04 -3.19
N LYS A 49 6.00 -11.89 -3.01
CA LYS A 49 4.61 -11.76 -2.58
C LYS A 49 3.77 -11.18 -3.71
N ASP A 50 2.61 -11.77 -3.94
CA ASP A 50 1.68 -11.42 -5.02
C ASP A 50 1.30 -9.93 -5.09
N TYR A 51 1.21 -9.28 -3.93
CA TYR A 51 0.94 -7.84 -3.83
C TYR A 51 2.11 -6.93 -4.21
N GLY A 52 3.25 -7.47 -4.63
CA GLY A 52 4.33 -6.68 -5.22
C GLY A 52 5.58 -6.52 -4.38
N SER A 53 5.69 -7.19 -3.24
CA SER A 53 6.91 -7.14 -2.42
C SER A 53 7.88 -8.28 -2.77
N LEU A 54 9.17 -7.94 -2.77
CA LEU A 54 10.28 -8.89 -2.89
C LEU A 54 11.18 -8.74 -1.68
N VAL A 55 11.68 -9.86 -1.16
CA VAL A 55 12.71 -9.86 -0.13
C VAL A 55 13.85 -10.78 -0.56
N PHE A 56 15.07 -10.35 -0.31
CA PHE A 56 16.29 -11.05 -0.61
C PHE A 56 17.07 -11.22 0.69
N ILE A 57 17.45 -12.44 1.05
CA ILE A 57 18.37 -12.70 2.17
C ILE A 57 19.69 -13.17 1.55
N ASN A 58 20.79 -12.52 1.93
CA ASN A 58 22.15 -12.85 1.55
C ASN A 58 22.35 -13.06 0.04
N CYS A 59 21.72 -12.22 -0.79
CA CYS A 59 21.90 -12.25 -2.24
C CYS A 59 22.86 -11.15 -2.70
N GLU A 60 23.67 -11.45 -3.72
CA GLU A 60 24.55 -10.46 -4.36
C GLU A 60 23.75 -9.34 -5.04
N GLN A 61 24.33 -8.14 -5.07
CA GLN A 61 23.64 -6.97 -5.63
C GLN A 61 23.35 -7.13 -7.13
N ASP A 62 24.21 -7.81 -7.88
CA ASP A 62 23.98 -8.07 -9.31
C ASP A 62 22.77 -8.97 -9.53
N PHE A 63 22.63 -10.03 -8.73
CA PHE A 63 21.45 -10.90 -8.75
C PHE A 63 20.17 -10.13 -8.42
N ILE A 64 20.20 -9.29 -7.37
CA ILE A 64 19.06 -8.43 -7.00
C ILE A 64 18.66 -7.53 -8.18
N ASN A 65 19.64 -6.86 -8.80
CA ASN A 65 19.41 -5.97 -9.94
C ASN A 65 18.84 -6.72 -11.15
N THR A 66 19.30 -7.95 -11.42
CA THR A 66 18.75 -8.80 -12.49
C THR A 66 17.30 -9.18 -12.23
N VAL A 67 16.97 -9.63 -11.01
CA VAL A 67 15.59 -10.01 -10.65
C VAL A 67 14.65 -8.80 -10.74
N LEU A 68 15.06 -7.65 -10.18
CA LEU A 68 14.27 -6.42 -10.25
C LEU A 68 14.13 -5.90 -11.69
N GLY A 69 15.19 -5.98 -12.50
CA GLY A 69 15.18 -5.58 -13.91
C GLY A 69 14.30 -6.46 -14.79
N ASN A 70 14.16 -7.74 -14.49
CA ASN A 70 13.24 -8.64 -15.19
C ASN A 70 11.78 -8.35 -14.87
N LEU A 71 11.51 -7.83 -13.67
CA LEU A 71 10.17 -7.46 -13.25
C LEU A 71 9.82 -6.06 -13.75
N ILE A 72 10.74 -5.10 -13.68
CA ILE A 72 10.55 -3.69 -14.00
C ILE A 72 11.12 -3.36 -15.38
N ASN A 73 10.24 -3.05 -16.34
CA ASN A 73 10.63 -2.67 -17.71
C ASN A 73 11.45 -1.36 -17.80
N GLU A 74 11.62 -0.61 -16.71
CA GLU A 74 12.30 0.68 -16.68
C GLU A 74 13.35 0.76 -15.55
N LYS A 75 14.65 0.69 -15.91
CA LYS A 75 15.79 0.74 -14.96
C LYS A 75 15.80 1.99 -14.05
N LYS A 76 15.18 3.09 -14.47
CA LYS A 76 15.13 4.36 -13.71
C LYS A 76 14.22 4.27 -12.47
N ILE A 77 13.32 3.28 -12.42
CA ILE A 77 12.35 3.08 -11.34
C ILE A 77 12.98 2.37 -10.12
N ILE A 78 14.01 1.55 -10.31
CA ILE A 78 14.57 0.68 -9.26
C ILE A 78 15.11 1.48 -8.06
N LYS A 79 15.78 2.62 -8.30
CA LYS A 79 16.36 3.45 -7.23
C LYS A 79 15.33 4.14 -6.35
N ASN A 80 14.09 4.28 -6.81
CA ASN A 80 13.03 5.00 -6.11
C ASN A 80 11.98 4.06 -5.51
N LEU A 81 12.21 2.74 -5.57
CA LEU A 81 11.30 1.79 -4.96
C LEU A 81 11.33 1.94 -3.44
N PRO A 82 10.18 1.87 -2.77
CA PRO A 82 10.14 1.65 -1.34
C PRO A 82 11.00 0.42 -1.00
N SER A 83 11.98 0.60 -0.12
CA SER A 83 12.92 -0.46 0.26
C SER A 83 13.40 -0.31 1.70
N GLU A 84 13.71 -1.44 2.33
CA GLU A 84 14.21 -1.54 3.70
C GLU A 84 15.34 -2.57 3.75
N GLU A 85 16.36 -2.34 4.58
CA GLU A 85 17.51 -3.23 4.76
C GLU A 85 17.69 -3.57 6.24
N TYR A 86 17.95 -4.85 6.54
CA TYR A 86 18.19 -5.36 7.89
C TYR A 86 19.43 -6.25 7.90
N GLU A 87 20.23 -6.15 8.96
CA GLU A 87 21.31 -7.09 9.25
C GLU A 87 20.76 -8.28 10.03
N ILE A 88 21.02 -9.50 9.58
CA ILE A 88 20.72 -10.73 10.31
C ILE A 88 22.01 -11.23 10.96
N VAL A 89 21.99 -11.39 12.28
CA VAL A 89 23.12 -11.83 13.09
C VAL A 89 22.80 -13.18 13.71
N PHE A 90 23.78 -14.09 13.71
CA PHE A 90 23.65 -15.40 14.36
C PHE A 90 24.11 -15.32 15.81
N ASP A 91 23.21 -15.58 16.76
CA ASP A 91 23.45 -15.52 18.22
C ASP A 91 22.57 -16.55 18.96
N ASP A 92 22.78 -16.75 20.25
CA ASP A 92 22.13 -17.78 21.07
C ASP A 92 20.65 -17.47 21.39
N LYS A 93 20.17 -16.28 21.02
CA LYS A 93 18.81 -15.82 21.32
C LYS A 93 18.15 -15.18 20.10
N ILE A 94 16.82 -15.22 20.10
CA ILE A 94 15.99 -14.53 19.11
C ILE A 94 15.68 -13.13 19.63
N GLU A 95 16.16 -12.10 18.95
CA GLU A 95 15.93 -10.70 19.27
C GLU A 95 15.80 -9.89 17.99
N VAL A 96 14.95 -8.86 18.00
CA VAL A 96 14.78 -7.94 16.87
C VAL A 96 14.93 -6.56 17.47
N ASP A 97 15.75 -5.74 16.83
CA ASP A 97 16.05 -4.36 17.20
C ASP A 97 16.13 -3.55 15.90
N PHE A 98 16.35 -2.24 16.01
CA PHE A 98 16.46 -1.35 14.88
C PHE A 98 17.51 -1.83 13.87
N GLU A 99 17.08 -2.09 12.63
CA GLU A 99 17.89 -2.59 11.51
C GLU A 99 18.63 -3.92 11.78
N ARG A 100 18.31 -4.65 12.86
CA ARG A 100 19.01 -5.87 13.27
C ARG A 100 18.05 -6.98 13.69
N ILE A 101 18.25 -8.17 13.14
CA ILE A 101 17.50 -9.40 13.45
C ILE A 101 18.50 -10.45 13.96
N GLN A 102 18.39 -10.83 15.22
CA GLN A 102 19.19 -11.90 15.83
C GLN A 102 18.41 -13.23 15.80
N ILE A 103 19.05 -14.27 15.29
CA ILE A 103 18.49 -15.63 15.20
C ILE A 103 19.54 -16.67 15.56
N THR A 104 19.09 -17.83 16.02
CA THR A 104 19.98 -18.97 16.33
C THR A 104 20.49 -19.66 15.07
N GLU A 105 19.60 -19.91 14.12
CA GLU A 105 19.92 -20.53 12.84
C GLU A 105 18.99 -20.04 11.72
N LEU A 106 19.49 -20.09 10.48
CA LEU A 106 18.72 -19.74 9.29
C LEU A 106 18.29 -21.00 8.56
N ASN A 107 17.08 -21.47 8.86
CA ASN A 107 16.41 -22.52 8.10
C ASN A 107 15.29 -21.94 7.21
N ASP A 108 14.71 -22.79 6.36
CA ASP A 108 13.67 -22.42 5.40
C ASP A 108 12.41 -21.80 6.07
N ASN A 109 12.16 -22.12 7.35
CA ASN A 109 11.05 -21.57 8.11
C ASN A 109 11.38 -20.21 8.71
N VAL A 110 12.56 -20.06 9.32
CA VAL A 110 13.06 -18.77 9.84
C VAL A 110 13.18 -17.75 8.72
N ALA A 111 13.75 -18.14 7.57
CA ALA A 111 13.83 -17.30 6.38
C ALA A 111 12.43 -16.85 5.93
N HIS A 112 11.46 -17.76 5.90
CA HIS A 112 10.08 -17.43 5.54
C HIS A 112 9.48 -16.37 6.48
N ILE A 113 9.62 -16.52 7.81
CA ILE A 113 9.05 -15.58 8.78
C ILE A 113 9.67 -14.19 8.64
N ILE A 114 11.00 -14.11 8.53
CA ILE A 114 11.72 -12.84 8.32
C ILE A 114 11.24 -12.18 7.03
N MET A 115 11.23 -12.93 5.92
CA MET A 115 10.90 -12.38 4.61
C MET A 115 9.42 -11.98 4.50
N LEU A 116 8.50 -12.70 5.14
CA LEU A 116 7.10 -12.33 5.21
C LEU A 116 6.94 -10.97 5.92
N ASN A 117 7.49 -10.82 7.12
CA ASN A 117 7.37 -9.60 7.90
C ASN A 117 8.02 -8.39 7.20
N LEU A 118 9.23 -8.55 6.65
CA LEU A 118 9.86 -7.49 5.86
C LEU A 118 9.07 -7.15 4.59
N SER A 119 8.43 -8.13 3.94
CA SER A 119 7.58 -7.89 2.77
C SER A 119 6.32 -7.08 3.10
N GLN A 120 5.77 -7.26 4.31
CA GLN A 120 4.65 -6.49 4.83
C GLN A 120 5.07 -5.08 5.21
N SER A 121 6.21 -4.92 5.89
CA SER A 121 6.74 -3.60 6.28
C SER A 121 6.97 -2.69 5.07
N VAL A 122 7.66 -3.17 4.03
CA VAL A 122 7.93 -2.37 2.83
C VAL A 122 6.65 -2.04 2.04
N ALA A 123 5.64 -2.92 2.07
CA ALA A 123 4.32 -2.63 1.49
C ALA A 123 3.56 -1.57 2.31
N LEU A 124 3.57 -1.68 3.64
CA LEU A 124 3.01 -0.68 4.55
C LEU A 124 3.65 0.69 4.33
N MET A 125 4.98 0.76 4.14
CA MET A 125 5.67 2.00 3.81
C MET A 125 5.10 2.68 2.57
N ASN A 126 4.87 1.92 1.50
CA ASN A 126 4.23 2.44 0.29
C ASN A 126 2.81 2.97 0.56
N TYR A 127 2.01 2.24 1.34
CA TYR A 127 0.64 2.65 1.67
C TYR A 127 0.59 3.88 2.58
N VAL A 128 1.51 4.00 3.55
CA VAL A 128 1.67 5.21 4.37
C VAL A 128 1.95 6.41 3.46
N ASN A 129 2.92 6.29 2.55
CA ASN A 129 3.28 7.38 1.64
C ASN A 129 2.09 7.77 0.74
N LYS A 130 1.42 6.80 0.12
CA LYS A 130 0.23 7.05 -0.72
C LYS A 130 -0.93 7.68 0.04
N THR A 131 -1.11 7.30 1.31
CA THR A 131 -2.16 7.86 2.17
C THR A 131 -1.82 9.29 2.58
N SER A 132 -0.56 9.57 2.92
CA SER A 132 -0.07 10.92 3.20
C SER A 132 -0.31 11.86 2.01
N ASP A 133 0.01 11.41 0.79
CA ASP A 133 -0.24 12.16 -0.45
C ASP A 133 -1.72 12.55 -0.65
N LEU A 134 -2.65 11.66 -0.29
CA LEU A 134 -4.08 11.94 -0.36
C LEU A 134 -4.52 12.86 0.78
N HIS A 135 -3.95 12.69 1.98
CA HIS A 135 -4.21 13.55 3.12
C HIS A 135 -3.81 15.00 2.84
N ASP A 136 -2.60 15.21 2.32
CA ASP A 136 -2.09 16.55 1.99
C ASP A 136 -2.96 17.25 0.95
N LYS A 137 -3.40 16.52 -0.09
CA LYS A 137 -4.34 17.05 -1.09
C LYS A 137 -5.68 17.42 -0.47
N THR A 138 -6.18 16.62 0.48
CA THR A 138 -7.41 16.90 1.20
C THR A 138 -7.28 18.15 2.08
N LEU A 139 -6.15 18.32 2.76
CA LEU A 139 -5.85 19.51 3.55
C LEU A 139 -5.80 20.78 2.70
N VAL A 140 -5.26 20.72 1.48
CA VAL A 140 -5.27 21.85 0.55
C VAL A 140 -6.70 22.34 0.28
N TYR A 141 -7.64 21.44 0.01
CA TYR A 141 -9.03 21.82 -0.23
C TYR A 141 -9.75 22.29 1.04
N SER A 142 -9.46 21.66 2.18
CA SER A 142 -10.00 22.06 3.49
C SER A 142 -9.62 23.51 3.82
N LYS A 143 -8.34 23.88 3.65
CA LYS A 143 -7.83 25.25 3.86
C LYS A 143 -8.41 26.24 2.85
N GLN A 144 -8.69 25.83 1.62
CA GLN A 144 -9.38 26.70 0.65
C GLN A 144 -10.81 27.00 1.08
N LEU A 145 -11.53 25.97 1.55
CA LEU A 145 -12.89 26.08 2.06
C LEU A 145 -12.96 26.99 3.28
N GLU A 146 -12.05 26.83 4.25
CA GLU A 146 -11.90 27.71 5.40
C GLU A 146 -11.72 29.18 4.99
N ARG A 147 -10.79 29.45 4.06
CA ARG A 147 -10.42 30.82 3.69
C ARG A 147 -11.44 31.52 2.79
N THR A 148 -12.17 30.78 1.95
CA THR A 148 -12.97 31.38 0.86
C THR A 148 -14.43 30.95 0.87
N GLY A 149 -14.84 30.04 1.75
CA GLY A 149 -16.17 29.41 1.72
C GLY A 149 -16.40 28.51 0.50
N SER A 150 -15.37 28.27 -0.30
CA SER A 150 -15.43 27.42 -1.50
C SER A 150 -14.08 26.74 -1.76
N PHE A 151 -14.05 25.75 -2.63
CA PHE A 151 -12.80 25.15 -3.11
C PHE A 151 -12.82 25.01 -4.63
N LYS A 152 -11.63 25.06 -5.24
CA LYS A 152 -11.45 25.01 -6.70
C LYS A 152 -11.30 23.56 -7.17
N LEU A 153 -12.37 22.78 -7.11
CA LEU A 153 -12.41 21.41 -7.62
C LEU A 153 -13.67 21.15 -8.45
N SER A 154 -13.52 20.67 -9.68
CA SER A 154 -14.66 20.27 -10.50
C SER A 154 -15.28 18.95 -10.01
N LYS A 155 -16.56 18.71 -10.32
CA LYS A 155 -17.23 17.42 -10.03
C LYS A 155 -16.48 16.22 -10.60
N VAL A 156 -15.86 16.36 -11.78
CA VAL A 156 -15.06 15.28 -12.40
C VAL A 156 -13.79 15.02 -11.61
N GLN A 157 -13.05 16.07 -11.22
CA GLN A 157 -11.85 15.91 -10.40
C GLN A 157 -12.17 15.33 -9.03
N MET A 158 -13.29 15.74 -8.42
CA MET A 158 -13.79 15.17 -7.16
C MET A 158 -14.04 13.66 -7.28
N ARG A 159 -14.80 13.23 -8.29
CA ARG A 159 -15.06 11.80 -8.51
C ARG A 159 -13.78 11.00 -8.75
N LYS A 160 -12.81 11.56 -9.48
CA LYS A 160 -11.49 10.93 -9.66
C LYS A 160 -10.73 10.81 -8.33
N PHE A 161 -10.81 11.81 -7.47
CA PHE A 161 -10.16 11.79 -6.16
C PHE A 161 -10.82 10.73 -5.26
N ILE A 162 -12.15 10.72 -5.14
CA ILE A 162 -12.90 9.67 -4.43
C ILE A 162 -12.51 8.28 -4.96
N GLY A 163 -12.52 8.09 -6.28
CA GLY A 163 -12.13 6.80 -6.89
C GLY A 163 -10.69 6.40 -6.58
N LYS A 164 -9.74 7.35 -6.54
CA LYS A 164 -8.35 7.07 -6.14
C LYS A 164 -8.27 6.63 -4.68
N THR A 165 -8.97 7.31 -3.77
CA THR A 165 -9.02 6.95 -2.35
C THR A 165 -9.66 5.58 -2.14
N MET A 166 -10.77 5.29 -2.84
CA MET A 166 -11.42 3.97 -2.80
C MET A 166 -10.50 2.86 -3.30
N ASN A 167 -9.84 3.06 -4.43
CA ASN A 167 -8.89 2.06 -4.96
C ASN A 167 -7.74 1.82 -3.99
N LEU A 168 -7.21 2.86 -3.33
CA LEU A 168 -6.17 2.68 -2.32
C LEU A 168 -6.69 1.85 -1.13
N LYS A 169 -7.88 2.18 -0.61
CA LYS A 169 -8.50 1.44 0.49
C LYS A 169 -8.74 -0.03 0.14
N ASN A 170 -9.27 -0.31 -1.06
CA ASN A 170 -9.49 -1.68 -1.53
C ASN A 170 -8.17 -2.44 -1.70
N ASN A 171 -7.14 -1.80 -2.27
CA ASN A 171 -5.81 -2.41 -2.39
C ASN A 171 -5.22 -2.76 -1.02
N ILE A 172 -5.39 -1.92 0.01
CA ILE A 172 -4.92 -2.24 1.36
C ILE A 172 -5.69 -3.45 1.92
N ALA A 173 -7.02 -3.43 1.83
CA ALA A 173 -7.87 -4.50 2.33
C ALA A 173 -7.59 -5.86 1.66
N GLU A 174 -7.32 -5.87 0.34
CA GLU A 174 -7.02 -7.10 -0.40
C GLU A 174 -5.62 -7.66 -0.14
N ASN A 175 -4.64 -6.78 0.08
CA ASN A 175 -3.23 -7.17 0.07
C ASN A 175 -2.63 -7.31 1.48
N LEU A 176 -3.30 -6.79 2.52
CA LEU A 176 -2.75 -6.70 3.87
C LEU A 176 -3.65 -7.41 4.89
N PHE A 177 -3.65 -8.75 4.87
CA PHE A 177 -4.08 -9.57 6.03
C PHE A 177 -2.97 -9.56 7.09
N VAL A 178 -2.71 -8.38 7.66
CA VAL A 178 -1.53 -8.10 8.51
C VAL A 178 -1.56 -8.81 9.86
N PHE A 179 -2.74 -9.22 10.30
CA PHE A 179 -2.95 -9.59 11.69
C PHE A 179 -2.80 -11.08 11.95
N ASP A 180 -2.92 -11.92 10.92
CA ASP A 180 -2.79 -13.37 11.11
C ASP A 180 -1.31 -13.75 11.12
N SER A 181 -0.85 -14.32 12.23
CA SER A 181 0.42 -15.05 12.24
C SER A 181 0.31 -16.21 11.26
N PRO A 182 1.33 -16.45 10.41
CA PRO A 182 1.29 -17.57 9.49
C PRO A 182 1.11 -18.87 10.29
N ASP A 183 0.32 -19.83 9.79
CA ASP A 183 0.07 -21.15 10.42
C ASP A 183 1.34 -21.84 10.94
N LEU A 184 2.45 -21.56 10.25
CA LEU A 184 3.77 -22.06 10.55
C LEU A 184 4.34 -21.55 11.88
N ALA A 185 3.99 -20.33 12.31
CA ALA A 185 4.37 -19.77 13.59
C ALA A 185 3.55 -20.35 14.77
N TRP A 186 2.32 -20.83 14.52
CA TRP A 186 1.45 -21.38 15.57
C TRP A 186 1.98 -22.69 16.18
N ASN A 187 2.76 -23.45 15.39
CA ASN A 187 3.23 -24.78 15.77
C ASN A 187 4.67 -24.79 16.34
N ASN A 188 5.35 -23.64 16.39
CA ASN A 188 6.73 -23.55 16.86
C ASN A 188 6.97 -22.27 17.67
N LYS A 189 7.36 -22.44 18.94
CA LYS A 189 7.58 -21.34 19.89
C LYS A 189 8.61 -20.31 19.42
N ASP A 190 9.71 -20.77 18.81
CA ASP A 190 10.78 -19.90 18.35
C ASP A 190 10.34 -19.06 17.15
N LEU A 191 9.60 -19.67 16.22
CA LEU A 191 9.01 -18.98 15.07
C LEU A 191 7.91 -18.00 15.48
N SER A 192 7.08 -18.36 16.47
CA SER A 192 6.10 -17.45 17.06
C SER A 192 6.76 -16.26 17.73
N THR A 193 7.85 -16.49 18.48
CA THR A 193 8.61 -15.42 19.14
C THR A 193 9.23 -14.48 18.11
N LEU A 194 9.82 -15.04 17.04
CA LEU A 194 10.39 -14.25 15.95
C LEU A 194 9.33 -13.42 15.21
N ASP A 195 8.19 -14.02 14.85
CA ASP A 195 7.08 -13.31 14.19
C ASP A 195 6.56 -12.16 15.05
N TYR A 196 6.35 -12.42 16.35
CA TYR A 196 5.91 -11.40 17.30
C TYR A 196 6.89 -10.24 17.38
N LYS A 197 8.18 -10.52 17.61
CA LYS A 197 9.22 -9.49 17.73
C LYS A 197 9.37 -8.67 16.45
N LEU A 198 9.32 -9.33 15.28
CA LEU A 198 9.35 -8.63 13.99
C LEU A 198 8.13 -7.71 13.82
N LYS A 199 6.92 -8.19 14.14
CA LYS A 199 5.69 -7.36 14.02
C LYS A 199 5.70 -6.15 14.94
N ASP A 200 6.23 -6.31 16.15
CA ASP A 200 6.34 -5.24 17.14
C ASP A 200 7.37 -4.18 16.69
N GLU A 201 8.59 -4.60 16.35
CA GLU A 201 9.66 -3.69 15.92
C GLU A 201 9.35 -2.98 14.58
N LEU A 202 8.69 -3.66 13.65
CA LEU A 202 8.27 -3.07 12.37
C LEU A 202 7.00 -2.21 12.50
N ASP A 203 6.44 -2.08 13.71
CA ASP A 203 5.21 -1.33 14.03
C ASP A 203 4.03 -1.68 13.10
N VAL A 204 3.97 -2.95 12.69
CA VAL A 204 3.11 -3.42 11.60
C VAL A 204 1.63 -3.13 11.88
N VAL A 205 1.19 -3.37 13.11
CA VAL A 205 -0.18 -3.10 13.58
C VAL A 205 -0.45 -1.59 13.65
N LYS A 206 0.47 -0.80 14.24
CA LYS A 206 0.29 0.64 14.42
C LYS A 206 0.24 1.37 13.08
N ARG A 207 1.11 1.00 12.14
CA ARG A 207 1.15 1.56 10.78
C ARG A 207 -0.15 1.27 10.04
N HIS A 208 -0.69 0.05 10.14
CA HIS A 208 -1.98 -0.29 9.56
C HIS A 208 -3.12 0.58 10.12
N GLN A 209 -3.24 0.65 11.44
CA GLN A 209 -4.28 1.45 12.12
C GLN A 209 -4.17 2.93 11.75
N GLY A 210 -2.95 3.47 11.66
CA GLY A 210 -2.71 4.85 11.21
C GLY A 210 -3.20 5.11 9.78
N ILE A 211 -2.94 4.16 8.87
CA ILE A 211 -3.45 4.23 7.49
C ILE A 211 -4.98 4.23 7.46
N GLU A 212 -5.63 3.31 8.18
CA GLU A 212 -7.09 3.22 8.21
C GLU A 212 -7.74 4.48 8.76
N ASN A 213 -7.22 5.00 9.88
CA ASN A 213 -7.70 6.24 10.47
C ASN A 213 -7.57 7.42 9.49
N SER A 214 -6.41 7.56 8.85
CA SER A 214 -6.19 8.64 7.87
C SER A 214 -7.10 8.52 6.66
N LEU A 215 -7.30 7.31 6.12
CA LEU A 215 -8.23 7.08 5.00
C LEU A 215 -9.68 7.37 5.37
N ASN A 216 -10.10 7.08 6.61
CA ASN A 216 -11.44 7.42 7.09
C ASN A 216 -11.63 8.93 7.17
N VAL A 217 -10.66 9.67 7.75
CA VAL A 217 -10.70 11.14 7.77
C VAL A 217 -10.74 11.72 6.35
N ILE A 218 -9.93 11.20 5.43
CA ILE A 218 -9.95 11.63 4.03
C ILE A 218 -11.33 11.39 3.42
N LYS A 219 -11.92 10.20 3.62
CA LYS A 219 -13.23 9.86 3.09
C LYS A 219 -14.30 10.83 3.61
N GLU A 220 -14.36 11.08 4.92
CA GLU A 220 -15.32 12.00 5.53
C GLU A 220 -15.23 13.42 4.93
N ASN A 221 -14.01 13.91 4.71
CA ASN A 221 -13.79 15.20 4.04
C ASN A 221 -14.26 15.18 2.58
N LEU A 222 -13.98 14.11 1.84
CA LEU A 222 -14.41 13.99 0.45
C LEU A 222 -15.93 13.89 0.32
N ASP A 223 -16.60 13.20 1.26
CA ASP A 223 -18.07 13.12 1.33
C ASP A 223 -18.67 14.52 1.55
N LEU A 224 -18.16 15.27 2.54
CA LEU A 224 -18.55 16.68 2.78
C LEU A 224 -18.35 17.55 1.54
N PHE A 225 -17.18 17.45 0.90
CA PHE A 225 -16.89 18.25 -0.29
C PHE A 225 -17.81 17.88 -1.45
N ASN A 226 -18.14 16.60 -1.63
CA ASN A 226 -19.07 16.17 -2.65
C ASN A 226 -20.47 16.78 -2.42
N ASP A 227 -20.95 16.81 -1.18
CA ASP A 227 -22.25 17.39 -0.83
C ASP A 227 -22.29 18.90 -1.14
N ILE A 228 -21.25 19.64 -0.77
CA ILE A 228 -21.11 21.07 -1.09
C ILE A 228 -21.16 21.31 -2.61
N LEU A 229 -20.52 20.44 -3.41
CA LEU A 229 -20.55 20.54 -4.88
C LEU A 229 -21.91 20.17 -5.48
N GLN A 230 -22.69 19.30 -4.84
CA GLN A 230 -24.03 18.94 -5.31
C GLN A 230 -25.01 20.09 -5.06
N HIS A 231 -24.99 20.69 -3.86
CA HIS A 231 -25.90 21.78 -3.50
C HIS A 231 -25.74 23.04 -4.36
N ARG A 232 -24.54 23.35 -4.84
CA ARG A 232 -24.26 24.53 -5.69
C ARG A 232 -25.13 24.61 -6.96
N TYR A 233 -25.66 23.49 -7.45
CA TYR A 233 -26.42 23.43 -8.72
C TYR A 233 -27.92 23.17 -8.54
N SER A 234 -28.40 23.02 -7.30
CA SER A 234 -29.81 22.69 -7.04
C SER A 234 -30.79 23.81 -7.44
N SER A 235 -30.31 25.04 -7.63
CA SER A 235 -31.14 26.18 -8.04
C SER A 235 -31.40 26.26 -9.55
N MET A 236 -30.89 25.33 -10.37
CA MET A 236 -31.12 25.41 -11.81
C MET A 236 -32.60 25.19 -12.18
N LEU A 237 -33.27 24.26 -11.49
CA LEU A 237 -34.72 24.04 -11.65
C LEU A 237 -35.51 25.26 -11.18
N GLU A 238 -35.07 25.86 -10.08
CA GLU A 238 -35.67 27.08 -9.51
C GLU A 238 -35.63 28.24 -10.50
N TRP A 239 -34.48 28.47 -11.15
CA TRP A 239 -34.34 29.48 -12.20
C TRP A 239 -35.21 29.20 -13.43
N ILE A 240 -35.34 27.93 -13.83
CA ILE A 240 -36.22 27.55 -14.95
C ILE A 240 -37.68 27.91 -14.61
N ILE A 241 -38.14 27.59 -13.41
CA ILE A 241 -39.51 27.91 -12.97
C ILE A 241 -39.74 29.43 -12.94
N ILE A 242 -38.79 30.20 -12.39
CA ILE A 242 -38.89 31.67 -12.34
C ILE A 242 -38.98 32.26 -13.75
N ILE A 243 -38.17 31.77 -14.70
CA ILE A 243 -38.19 32.24 -16.10
C ILE A 243 -39.52 31.90 -16.78
N LEU A 244 -40.06 30.70 -16.56
CA LEU A 244 -41.35 30.29 -17.14
C LEU A 244 -42.50 31.18 -16.64
N ILE A 245 -42.54 31.48 -15.33
CA ILE A 245 -43.52 32.39 -14.74
C ILE A 245 -43.38 33.80 -15.32
N LEU A 246 -42.14 34.31 -15.45
CA LEU A 246 -41.89 35.63 -16.06
C LEU A 246 -42.38 35.70 -17.51
N PHE A 247 -42.14 34.65 -18.29
CA PHE A 247 -42.61 34.56 -19.68
C PHE A 247 -44.14 34.62 -19.76
N GLU A 248 -44.83 33.87 -18.90
CA GLU A 248 -46.30 33.86 -18.84
C GLU A 248 -46.87 35.23 -18.47
N ILE A 249 -46.28 35.92 -17.48
CA ILE A 249 -46.69 37.28 -17.10
C ILE A 249 -46.52 38.25 -18.27
N VAL A 250 -45.39 38.18 -18.98
CA VAL A 250 -45.13 39.05 -20.15
C VAL A 250 -46.15 38.80 -21.26
N GLN A 251 -46.48 37.54 -21.55
CA GLN A 251 -47.49 37.19 -22.56
C GLN A 251 -48.87 37.78 -22.20
N VAL A 252 -49.31 37.63 -20.95
CA VAL A 252 -50.60 38.17 -20.48
C VAL A 252 -50.66 39.69 -20.58
N ILE A 253 -49.54 40.39 -20.35
CA ILE A 253 -49.48 41.85 -20.48
C ILE A 253 -49.59 42.27 -21.95
N ILE A 254 -48.89 41.58 -22.85
CA ILE A 254 -48.94 41.88 -24.29
C ILE A 254 -50.34 41.63 -24.85
N GLU A 255 -51.03 40.56 -24.42
CA GLU A 255 -52.40 40.27 -24.86
C GLU A 255 -53.43 41.31 -24.35
N LYS A 256 -53.12 42.03 -23.28
CA LYS A 256 -54.00 43.05 -22.68
C LYS A 256 -53.78 44.47 -23.19
N ILE A 257 -52.74 44.71 -23.99
CA ILE A 257 -52.43 46.00 -24.64
C ILE A 257 -53.02 46.00 -26.04
#